data_AF-A0AA39VA39-F1
#
_entry.id   AF-A0AA39VA39-F1
#
_cell.length_a   1.000
_cell.length_b   1.000
_cell.length_c   1.000
_cell.angle_alpha   90.00
_cell.angle_beta   90.00
_cell.angle_gamma   90.00
#
_symmetry.space_group_name_H-M   'P 1'
#
loop_
_entity.id
_entity.type
_entity.pdbx_description
1 polymer ?
#
loop_
_entity_poly.entity_id
_entity_poly.type
_entity_poly.pdbx_seq_one_letter_code
_entity_poly.pdbx_strand_id
1 'polypeptide(L)'
;MSLPLSRRRLVISSTSFIPQSSCQSYTLPLLITCSHTYPSIQHRSLSLNPFKRKKPKVQLDAENIQKLGSKAKAKARSELPKAGATPIPGNLAPTSIFEQELPGESTREGGLSRPRVGPVPFSTVKGRDPKVMAAALNPRPRARQRWLRKMVIRNVRGRGRLNKTEKILRTERSHLSKSPLIKASVKKLYPLARQIAGKPLTEAMVQMRFSKKKAARDVLRHLEIARDEAVVAKGMGLGAVGEEKAEDKEKAVLVEDKKGKKRMVKDLSQMYIDEAWVGRGKYEKDLDYRARGAGYFLYLPFTSISVVLKEEATRLRLQEERELKRQKKKVWVPLPDRPVTAQRQYPLW
;
A
#
# COMPACT_ATOMS: atom_id res chain seq x y z
N MET A 1 -24.23 -38.17 -45.43
CA MET A 1 -24.39 -37.14 -44.38
C MET A 1 -23.24 -36.14 -44.49
N SER A 2 -23.48 -35.02 -45.15
CA SER A 2 -22.50 -33.95 -45.34
C SER A 2 -23.16 -32.62 -44.95
N LEU A 3 -22.68 -32.01 -43.88
CA LEU A 3 -23.11 -30.69 -43.42
C LEU A 3 -22.33 -29.61 -44.17
N PRO A 4 -22.96 -28.63 -44.84
CA PRO A 4 -22.24 -27.49 -45.35
C PRO A 4 -21.97 -26.46 -44.24
N LEU A 5 -20.69 -26.12 -44.07
CA LEU A 5 -20.20 -25.07 -43.18
C LEU A 5 -20.70 -23.68 -43.60
N SER A 6 -21.28 -22.94 -42.65
CA SER A 6 -21.69 -21.55 -42.81
C SER A 6 -20.47 -20.64 -43.04
N ARG A 7 -20.35 -20.07 -44.24
CA ARG A 7 -19.43 -18.96 -44.54
C ARG A 7 -19.96 -17.67 -43.92
N ARG A 8 -19.30 -17.19 -42.86
CA ARG A 8 -19.49 -15.82 -42.37
C ARG A 8 -18.81 -14.84 -43.34
N ARG A 9 -19.63 -14.06 -44.08
CA ARG A 9 -19.18 -12.83 -44.75
C ARG A 9 -18.88 -11.77 -43.70
N LEU A 10 -17.63 -11.31 -43.61
CA LEU A 10 -17.27 -10.07 -42.94
C LEU A 10 -17.53 -8.92 -43.91
N VAL A 11 -18.52 -8.09 -43.61
CA VAL A 11 -18.73 -6.80 -44.28
C VAL A 11 -17.79 -5.81 -43.60
N ILE A 12 -16.75 -5.38 -44.31
CA ILE A 12 -15.92 -4.25 -43.91
C ILE A 12 -16.40 -3.06 -44.74
N SER A 13 -17.19 -2.19 -44.12
CA SER A 13 -17.57 -0.90 -44.73
C SER A 13 -16.44 0.11 -44.51
N SER A 14 -15.74 0.40 -45.59
CA SER A 14 -14.79 1.50 -45.75
C SER A 14 -15.53 2.77 -46.16
N THR A 15 -15.54 3.81 -45.32
CA THR A 15 -15.71 5.21 -45.76
C THR A 15 -15.30 6.19 -44.65
N SER A 16 -14.16 6.85 -44.82
CA SER A 16 -14.05 8.28 -44.47
C SER A 16 -13.05 8.95 -45.41
N PHE A 17 -13.62 9.81 -46.24
CA PHE A 17 -12.98 10.72 -47.17
C PHE A 17 -11.98 11.64 -46.43
N ILE A 18 -10.78 11.77 -46.98
CA ILE A 18 -9.83 12.82 -46.65
C ILE A 18 -9.61 13.61 -47.94
N PRO A 19 -9.96 14.91 -48.02
CA PRO A 19 -9.60 15.71 -49.17
C PRO A 19 -8.15 16.18 -49.05
N GLN A 20 -7.41 15.94 -50.13
CA GLN A 20 -6.14 16.58 -50.44
C GLN A 20 -6.41 18.04 -50.84
N SER A 21 -5.68 18.98 -50.25
CA SER A 21 -5.44 20.28 -50.87
C SER A 21 -3.94 20.55 -50.82
N SER A 22 -3.41 20.88 -51.98
CA SER A 22 -2.02 21.12 -52.33
C SER A 22 -1.71 22.61 -52.19
N CYS A 23 -0.47 22.92 -51.81
CA CYS A 23 0.38 24.05 -52.26
C CYS A 23 -0.21 25.49 -52.09
N GLN A 24 0.43 26.51 -51.53
CA GLN A 24 1.83 26.95 -51.49
C GLN A 24 1.96 28.06 -50.43
N SER A 25 3.12 28.18 -49.79
CA SER A 25 3.89 29.44 -49.62
C SER A 25 4.86 29.35 -48.43
N TYR A 26 6.13 29.52 -48.76
CA TYR A 26 7.27 29.55 -47.85
C TYR A 26 7.21 30.83 -47.00
N THR A 27 7.17 30.67 -45.68
CA THR A 27 7.65 31.68 -44.73
C THR A 27 8.47 30.97 -43.65
N LEU A 28 9.72 31.41 -43.51
CA LEU A 28 10.72 30.89 -42.59
C LEU A 28 10.29 31.08 -41.13
N PRO A 29 10.18 30.02 -40.31
CA PRO A 29 10.16 30.20 -38.86
C PRO A 29 11.61 30.23 -38.35
N LEU A 30 12.00 31.38 -37.81
CA LEU A 30 13.14 31.53 -36.92
C LEU A 30 13.18 30.36 -35.92
N LEU A 31 14.21 29.53 -36.03
CA LEU A 31 14.53 28.47 -35.07
C LEU A 31 14.94 29.13 -33.75
N ILE A 32 13.95 29.47 -32.92
CA ILE A 32 14.16 29.63 -31.49
C ILE A 32 14.34 28.23 -30.94
N THR A 33 15.59 27.80 -30.88
CA THR A 33 16.02 26.62 -30.12
C THR A 33 15.76 26.90 -28.64
N CYS A 34 14.52 26.67 -28.20
CA CYS A 34 14.18 26.58 -26.79
C CYS A 34 14.90 25.37 -26.20
N SER A 35 16.13 25.58 -25.74
CA SER A 35 16.87 24.69 -24.88
C SER A 35 16.02 24.40 -23.64
N HIS A 36 15.27 23.29 -23.69
CA HIS A 36 14.70 22.69 -22.50
C HIS A 36 15.86 22.22 -21.62
N THR A 37 16.35 23.12 -20.78
CA THR A 37 17.19 22.78 -19.64
C THR A 37 16.32 21.97 -18.69
N TYR A 38 16.29 20.66 -18.90
CA TYR A 38 15.89 19.74 -17.86
C TYR A 38 16.83 20.01 -16.67
N PRO A 39 16.33 20.24 -15.45
CA PRO A 39 17.20 20.29 -14.30
C PRO A 39 17.91 18.92 -14.25
N SER A 40 19.22 18.93 -14.47
CA SER A 40 20.03 17.76 -14.22
C SER A 40 19.84 17.43 -12.75
N ILE A 41 19.17 16.32 -12.48
CA ILE A 41 19.09 15.77 -11.13
C ILE A 41 20.54 15.42 -10.80
N GLN A 42 21.22 16.31 -10.08
CA GLN A 42 22.54 16.07 -9.55
C GLN A 42 22.40 14.94 -8.53
N HIS A 43 22.54 13.70 -9.00
CA HIS A 43 22.76 12.56 -8.14
C HIS A 43 24.11 12.80 -7.46
N ARG A 44 24.09 13.36 -6.25
CA ARG A 44 25.24 13.34 -5.34
C ARG A 44 25.49 11.89 -4.93
N SER A 45 26.21 11.15 -5.76
CA SER A 45 26.69 9.81 -5.42
C SER A 45 27.97 9.95 -4.60
N LEU A 46 27.85 9.95 -3.28
CA LEU A 46 28.96 9.53 -2.43
C LEU A 46 29.08 8.02 -2.60
N SER A 47 30.04 7.56 -3.41
CA SER A 47 30.28 6.13 -3.60
C SER A 47 30.93 5.53 -2.36
N LEU A 48 30.49 4.32 -1.98
CA LEU A 48 31.04 3.54 -0.85
C LEU A 48 32.49 3.06 -1.07
N ASN A 49 33.12 3.44 -2.19
CA ASN A 49 34.53 3.21 -2.47
C ASN A 49 35.19 4.53 -2.92
N PRO A 50 35.46 5.47 -1.99
CA PRO A 50 36.19 6.70 -2.32
C PRO A 50 37.70 6.45 -2.54
N PHE A 51 38.23 5.28 -2.18
CA PHE A 51 39.67 5.01 -2.15
C PHE A 51 40.27 4.26 -3.34
N LYS A 52 39.48 3.85 -4.35
CA LYS A 52 40.05 3.30 -5.60
C LYS A 52 40.02 4.33 -6.73
N ARG A 53 41.14 5.05 -6.81
CA ARG A 53 41.69 5.74 -8.00
C ARG A 53 40.89 6.91 -8.58
N LYS A 54 41.11 8.09 -8.02
CA LYS A 54 41.37 9.30 -8.82
C LYS A 54 42.61 10.00 -8.25
N LYS A 55 43.68 10.16 -9.04
CA LYS A 55 44.62 11.24 -8.78
C LYS A 55 43.79 12.54 -8.84
N PRO A 56 43.85 13.44 -7.87
CA PRO A 56 42.99 14.61 -7.84
C PRO A 56 43.42 15.55 -8.98
N LYS A 57 42.68 15.53 -10.09
CA LYS A 57 42.78 16.57 -11.13
C LYS A 57 41.51 17.41 -11.26
N VAL A 58 40.63 17.34 -10.26
CA VAL A 58 39.56 18.29 -10.04
C VAL A 58 39.55 18.55 -8.54
N GLN A 59 39.90 19.77 -8.14
CA GLN A 59 39.65 20.28 -6.79
C GLN A 59 38.15 20.11 -6.53
N LEU A 60 37.77 19.06 -5.79
CA LEU A 60 36.45 18.99 -5.17
C LEU A 60 36.63 19.62 -3.79
N ASP A 61 36.35 20.91 -3.79
CA ASP A 61 36.53 21.94 -2.77
C ASP A 61 36.39 21.45 -1.32
N ALA A 62 37.43 21.64 -0.51
CA ALA A 62 37.34 21.57 0.95
C ALA A 62 36.19 22.43 1.50
N GLU A 63 35.83 23.49 0.77
CA GLU A 63 34.67 24.35 1.03
C GLU A 63 33.33 23.60 1.00
N ASN A 64 33.14 22.61 0.12
CA ASN A 64 31.87 21.87 0.04
C ASN A 64 31.68 20.94 1.24
N ILE A 65 32.78 20.42 1.80
CA ILE A 65 32.79 19.60 3.02
C ILE A 65 32.57 20.52 4.25
N GLN A 66 33.23 21.68 4.30
CA GLN A 66 32.99 22.70 5.34
C GLN A 66 31.56 23.27 5.28
N LYS A 67 30.96 23.40 4.09
CA LYS A 67 29.53 23.76 3.89
C LYS A 67 28.56 22.71 4.43
N LEU A 68 28.91 21.43 4.40
CA LEU A 68 28.10 20.37 5.04
C LEU A 68 28.23 20.43 6.58
N GLY A 69 29.44 20.65 7.10
CA GLY A 69 29.70 20.81 8.54
C GLY A 69 29.05 22.08 9.12
N SER A 70 29.04 23.19 8.39
CA SER A 70 28.35 24.43 8.79
C SER A 70 26.83 24.31 8.71
N LYS A 71 26.27 23.58 7.74
CA LYS A 71 24.83 23.24 7.72
C LYS A 71 24.43 22.37 8.92
N ALA A 72 25.26 21.42 9.32
CA ALA A 72 25.05 20.62 10.53
C ALA A 72 25.10 21.49 11.80
N LYS A 73 26.08 22.41 11.91
CA LYS A 73 26.17 23.39 13.01
C LYS A 73 25.02 24.41 13.03
N ALA A 74 24.57 24.90 11.87
CA ALA A 74 23.44 25.82 11.76
C ALA A 74 22.13 25.14 12.15
N LYS A 75 21.93 23.88 11.74
CA LYS A 75 20.81 23.03 12.18
C LYS A 75 20.85 22.81 13.70
N ALA A 76 22.02 22.47 14.26
CA ALA A 76 22.22 22.35 15.71
C ALA A 76 21.93 23.67 16.46
N ARG A 77 22.32 24.83 15.90
CA ARG A 77 22.01 26.17 16.46
C ARG A 77 20.52 26.52 16.42
N SER A 78 19.79 26.09 15.38
CA SER A 78 18.33 26.26 15.31
C SER A 78 17.55 25.30 16.22
N GLU A 79 18.18 24.20 16.65
CA GLU A 79 17.60 23.19 17.55
C GLU A 79 17.80 23.53 19.04
N LEU A 80 18.65 24.49 19.38
CA LEU A 80 18.74 25.05 20.73
C LEU A 80 17.48 25.88 21.02
N PRO A 81 16.89 25.77 22.22
CA PRO A 81 15.78 26.65 22.59
C PRO A 81 16.24 28.10 22.41
N LYS A 82 15.47 28.91 21.67
CA LYS A 82 15.70 30.36 21.60
C LYS A 82 15.83 30.86 23.03
N ALA A 83 16.98 31.43 23.37
CA ALA A 83 17.31 31.99 24.68
C ALA A 83 16.52 33.29 24.96
N GLY A 84 15.21 33.18 24.87
CA GLY A 84 14.22 34.23 25.11
C GLY A 84 12.85 33.63 25.43
N ALA A 85 12.83 32.40 25.96
CA ALA A 85 11.64 31.89 26.62
C ALA A 85 11.45 32.70 27.90
N THR A 86 10.27 33.29 28.09
CA THR A 86 9.81 33.85 29.36
C THR A 86 10.17 32.88 30.49
N PRO A 87 10.79 33.34 31.59
CA PRO A 87 11.13 32.45 32.70
C PRO A 87 9.84 31.76 33.14
N ILE A 88 9.84 30.43 33.09
CA ILE A 88 8.78 29.63 33.69
C ILE A 88 8.91 29.90 35.20
N PRO A 89 7.90 30.46 35.88
CA PRO A 89 7.96 30.62 37.32
C PRO A 89 8.20 29.24 37.94
N GLY A 90 9.24 29.13 38.76
CA GLY A 90 9.62 27.86 39.37
C GLY A 90 8.48 27.34 40.24
N ASN A 91 8.15 26.06 40.09
CA ASN A 91 7.27 25.38 41.04
C ASN A 91 8.04 25.12 42.34
N LEU A 92 7.34 24.92 43.45
CA LEU A 92 7.97 24.51 44.71
C LEU A 92 8.66 23.15 44.52
N ALA A 93 9.76 22.93 45.24
CA ALA A 93 10.44 21.64 45.22
C ALA A 93 9.54 20.56 45.84
N PRO A 94 9.57 19.30 45.37
CA PRO A 94 8.69 18.21 45.82
C PRO A 94 8.85 17.83 47.30
N THR A 95 9.84 18.41 47.98
CA THR A 95 10.10 18.26 49.42
C THR A 95 9.64 19.48 50.23
N SER A 96 8.96 20.44 49.60
CA SER A 96 8.50 21.67 50.25
C SER A 96 7.19 21.41 50.99
N ILE A 97 7.13 21.87 52.23
CA ILE A 97 6.01 21.67 53.15
C ILE A 97 4.67 22.23 52.63
N PHE A 98 4.72 23.16 51.66
CA PHE A 98 3.56 23.85 51.09
C PHE A 98 2.98 23.17 49.83
N GLU A 99 3.55 22.04 49.36
CA GLU A 99 3.00 21.31 48.20
C GLU A 99 1.63 20.66 48.50
N GLN A 100 1.36 20.32 49.76
CA GLN A 100 0.12 19.66 50.19
C GLN A 100 -1.09 20.60 50.27
N GLU A 101 -0.90 21.92 50.22
CA GLU A 101 -1.97 22.92 50.38
C GLU A 101 -2.46 23.53 49.06
N LEU A 102 -2.02 23.04 47.89
CA LEU A 102 -2.55 23.52 46.62
C LEU A 102 -4.05 23.13 46.49
N PRO A 103 -4.97 24.11 46.45
CA PRO A 103 -6.39 23.82 46.37
C PRO A 103 -6.73 23.40 44.93
N GLY A 104 -6.65 22.10 44.64
CA GLY A 104 -7.01 21.61 43.31
C GLY A 104 -6.81 20.13 43.01
N GLU A 105 -6.13 19.35 43.85
CA GLU A 105 -5.79 17.98 43.47
C GLU A 105 -6.06 16.98 44.60
N SER A 106 -7.35 16.74 44.85
CA SER A 106 -7.79 15.57 45.61
C SER A 106 -7.34 14.30 44.88
N THR A 107 -6.48 13.56 45.57
CA THR A 107 -6.00 12.19 45.35
C THR A 107 -6.88 11.36 44.42
N ARG A 108 -6.43 11.16 43.17
CA ARG A 108 -6.85 10.03 42.32
C ARG A 108 -5.74 9.00 42.35
N GLU A 109 -5.90 8.01 43.23
CA GLU A 109 -5.02 6.84 43.27
C GLU A 109 -5.12 6.04 41.96
N GLY A 110 -3.95 5.61 41.46
CA GLY A 110 -3.88 4.41 40.61
C GLY A 110 -4.06 4.59 39.09
N GLY A 111 -3.34 5.50 38.45
CA GLY A 111 -3.16 5.46 37.01
C GLY A 111 -2.09 6.43 36.54
N LEU A 112 -1.02 5.92 35.90
CA LEU A 112 -0.01 6.72 35.20
C LEU A 112 -0.69 7.61 34.16
N SER A 113 -1.06 8.82 34.55
CA SER A 113 -1.52 9.87 33.65
C SER A 113 -0.32 10.34 32.84
N ARG A 114 -0.03 9.64 31.74
CA ARG A 114 0.83 10.21 30.70
C ARG A 114 0.28 11.61 30.40
N PRO A 115 1.11 12.67 30.44
CA PRO A 115 0.65 14.00 30.09
C PRO A 115 -0.02 13.89 28.72
N ARG A 116 -1.26 14.39 28.61
CA ARG A 116 -1.94 14.49 27.32
C ARG A 116 -1.13 15.47 26.48
N VAL A 117 -0.13 14.95 25.77
CA VAL A 117 0.63 15.69 24.78
C VAL A 117 -0.40 16.09 23.72
N GLY A 118 -0.77 17.38 23.73
CA GLY A 118 -1.63 17.94 22.68
C GLY A 118 -1.06 17.63 21.30
N PRO A 119 -1.86 17.68 20.23
CA PRO A 119 -1.41 17.32 18.89
C PRO A 119 -0.16 18.12 18.54
N VAL A 120 0.99 17.46 18.56
CA VAL A 120 2.28 18.07 18.24
C VAL A 120 2.17 18.58 16.80
N PRO A 121 2.38 19.89 16.54
CA PRO A 121 2.26 20.42 15.20
C PRO A 121 3.19 19.66 14.25
N PHE A 122 2.73 19.36 13.04
CA PHE A 122 3.41 18.52 12.05
C PHE A 122 4.88 18.89 11.81
N SER A 123 5.23 20.16 12.02
CA SER A 123 6.58 20.73 11.96
C SER A 123 7.56 20.21 13.04
N THR A 124 7.06 19.58 14.10
CA THR A 124 7.87 19.19 15.29
C THR A 124 8.49 17.80 15.15
N VAL A 125 8.09 17.01 14.15
CA VAL A 125 8.77 15.75 13.85
C VAL A 125 10.07 16.08 13.11
N LYS A 126 11.19 16.10 13.85
CA LYS A 126 12.53 16.40 13.35
C LYS A 126 12.74 15.82 11.94
N GLY A 127 12.93 16.70 10.94
CA GLY A 127 13.27 16.34 9.57
C GLY A 127 12.14 16.23 8.54
N ARG A 128 10.88 16.55 8.88
CA ARG A 128 9.75 16.57 7.93
C ARG A 128 9.42 17.96 7.40
N ASP A 129 10.41 18.64 6.82
CA ASP A 129 10.18 19.95 6.19
C ASP A 129 9.56 19.79 4.79
N PRO A 130 8.35 20.33 4.53
CA PRO A 130 7.67 20.14 3.24
C PRO A 130 8.46 20.73 2.07
N LYS A 131 9.20 21.83 2.29
CA LYS A 131 10.09 22.44 1.29
C LYS A 131 11.24 21.51 0.90
N VAL A 132 11.83 20.83 1.88
CA VAL A 132 12.94 19.88 1.66
C VAL A 132 12.42 18.62 0.97
N MET A 133 11.27 18.12 1.41
CA MET A 133 10.67 16.91 0.87
C MET A 133 10.01 17.10 -0.50
N ALA A 134 9.69 18.34 -0.92
CA ALA A 134 8.94 18.63 -2.13
C ALA A 134 9.54 17.97 -3.38
N ALA A 135 10.87 18.02 -3.52
CA ALA A 135 11.58 17.41 -4.65
C ALA A 135 11.46 15.88 -4.67
N ALA A 136 11.51 15.23 -3.49
CA ALA A 136 11.40 13.78 -3.36
C ALA A 136 9.95 13.28 -3.49
N LEU A 137 9.00 13.98 -2.87
CA LEU A 137 7.58 13.62 -2.88
C LEU A 137 6.89 13.93 -4.22
N ASN A 138 7.32 15.00 -4.91
CA ASN A 138 6.71 15.45 -6.16
C ASN A 138 7.78 15.80 -7.22
N PRO A 139 8.46 14.80 -7.79
CA PRO A 139 9.54 15.03 -8.76
C PRO A 139 9.04 15.67 -10.07
N ARG A 140 7.74 15.57 -10.40
CA ARG A 140 7.15 16.09 -11.65
C ARG A 140 5.87 16.91 -11.38
N PRO A 141 5.99 18.14 -10.88
CA PRO A 141 4.85 18.94 -10.42
C PRO A 141 3.83 19.26 -11.53
N ARG A 142 4.28 19.63 -12.74
CA ARG A 142 3.38 19.93 -13.87
C ARG A 142 2.54 18.73 -14.29
N ALA A 143 3.12 17.53 -14.28
CA ALA A 143 2.39 16.30 -14.60
C ALA A 143 1.32 15.99 -13.55
N ARG A 144 1.66 16.15 -12.26
CA ARG A 144 0.71 16.02 -11.15
C ARG A 144 -0.45 17.02 -11.28
N GLN A 145 -0.18 18.28 -11.61
CA GLN A 145 -1.22 19.30 -11.80
C GLN A 145 -2.21 18.94 -12.91
N ARG A 146 -1.72 18.49 -14.08
CA ARG A 146 -2.59 18.02 -15.18
C ARG A 146 -3.46 16.83 -14.75
N TRP A 147 -2.87 15.89 -14.01
CA TRP A 147 -3.60 14.74 -13.47
C TRP A 147 -4.67 15.16 -12.45
N LEU A 148 -4.34 16.07 -11.52
CA LEU A 148 -5.29 16.62 -10.55
C LEU A 148 -6.46 17.32 -11.24
N ARG A 149 -6.19 18.18 -12.23
CA ARG A 149 -7.24 18.82 -13.05
C ARG A 149 -8.16 17.77 -13.68
N LYS A 150 -7.60 16.70 -14.25
CA LYS A 150 -8.38 15.60 -14.83
C LYS A 150 -9.24 14.88 -13.78
N MET A 151 -8.71 14.62 -12.59
CA MET A 151 -9.47 13.99 -11.50
C MET A 151 -10.59 14.88 -10.98
N VAL A 152 -10.33 16.18 -10.81
CA VAL A 152 -11.34 17.18 -10.39
C VAL A 152 -12.47 17.27 -11.41
N ILE A 153 -12.15 17.40 -12.70
CA ILE A 153 -13.18 17.42 -13.77
C ILE A 153 -14.02 16.13 -13.74
N ARG A 154 -13.40 14.96 -13.54
CA ARG A 154 -14.12 13.69 -13.42
C ARG A 154 -15.07 13.68 -12.21
N ASN A 155 -14.60 14.16 -11.06
CA ASN A 155 -15.41 14.25 -9.84
C ASN A 155 -16.61 15.19 -10.02
N VAL A 156 -16.39 16.36 -10.62
CA VAL A 156 -17.44 17.35 -10.95
C VAL A 156 -18.48 16.74 -11.90
N ARG A 157 -18.04 16.06 -12.97
CA ARG A 157 -18.95 15.36 -13.90
C ARG A 157 -19.77 14.28 -13.20
N GLY A 158 -19.17 13.56 -12.24
CA GLY A 158 -19.86 12.57 -11.41
C GLY A 158 -20.72 13.16 -10.30
N ARG A 159 -20.84 14.50 -10.21
CA ARG A 159 -21.58 15.24 -9.17
C ARG A 159 -21.18 14.81 -7.75
N GLY A 160 -19.92 14.42 -7.55
CA GLY A 160 -19.40 13.95 -6.26
C GLY A 160 -19.86 12.55 -5.83
N ARG A 161 -20.62 11.80 -6.66
CA ARG A 161 -21.07 10.45 -6.33
C ARG A 161 -19.88 9.46 -6.38
N LEU A 162 -19.63 8.79 -5.26
CA LEU A 162 -18.54 7.82 -5.15
C LEU A 162 -18.90 6.48 -5.81
N ASN A 163 -17.94 5.90 -6.51
CA ASN A 163 -18.05 4.52 -6.96
C ASN A 163 -17.92 3.54 -5.76
N LYS A 164 -18.42 2.31 -5.90
CA LYS A 164 -18.25 1.26 -4.88
C LYS A 164 -16.79 1.04 -4.53
N THR A 165 -15.90 1.04 -5.53
CA THR A 165 -14.45 0.89 -5.35
C THR A 165 -13.85 2.05 -4.54
N GLU A 166 -14.26 3.29 -4.83
CA GLU A 166 -13.81 4.49 -4.12
C GLU A 166 -14.31 4.50 -2.67
N LYS A 167 -15.56 4.08 -2.44
CA LYS A 167 -16.14 3.93 -1.10
C LYS A 167 -15.33 2.93 -0.28
N ILE A 168 -15.07 1.74 -0.83
CA ILE A 168 -14.26 0.69 -0.17
C ILE A 168 -12.85 1.21 0.14
N LEU A 169 -12.17 1.83 -0.82
CA LEU A 169 -10.81 2.35 -0.60
C LEU A 169 -10.74 3.46 0.46
N ARG A 170 -11.84 4.18 0.69
CA ARG A 170 -11.93 5.22 1.73
C ARG A 170 -12.28 4.67 3.10
N THR A 171 -13.14 3.64 3.17
CA THR A 171 -13.67 3.10 4.43
C THR A 171 -12.82 1.96 4.99
N GLU A 172 -12.31 1.08 4.14
CA GLU A 172 -11.61 -0.13 4.55
C GLU A 172 -10.10 0.05 4.43
N ARG A 173 -9.38 -0.30 5.50
CA ARG A 173 -7.93 -0.31 5.48
C ARG A 173 -7.44 -1.59 4.79
N SER A 174 -6.42 -1.44 3.93
CA SER A 174 -5.66 -2.56 3.36
C SER A 174 -4.17 -2.25 3.37
N HIS A 175 -3.34 -3.28 3.59
CA HIS A 175 -1.88 -3.20 3.50
C HIS A 175 -1.34 -4.30 2.61
N LEU A 176 -0.62 -3.94 1.55
CA LEU A 176 0.10 -4.87 0.70
C LEU A 176 1.57 -4.85 1.12
N SER A 177 2.07 -6.00 1.57
CA SER A 177 3.48 -6.16 1.95
C SER A 177 4.13 -7.27 1.12
N LYS A 178 5.31 -6.96 0.57
CA LYS A 178 6.09 -7.87 -0.28
C LYS A 178 7.40 -8.24 0.43
N SER A 179 7.64 -9.53 0.55
CA SER A 179 8.85 -10.05 1.20
C SER A 179 10.12 -9.82 0.40
N PRO A 180 11.29 -9.84 1.08
CA PRO A 180 12.58 -10.07 0.45
C PRO A 180 12.62 -11.38 -0.34
N LEU A 181 13.67 -11.55 -1.16
CA LEU A 181 13.86 -12.77 -1.94
C LEU A 181 14.24 -13.95 -1.03
N ILE A 182 13.37 -14.95 -0.97
CA ILE A 182 13.55 -16.23 -0.28
C ILE A 182 14.19 -17.23 -1.23
N LYS A 183 15.17 -18.01 -0.75
CA LYS A 183 15.78 -19.11 -1.49
C LYS A 183 14.84 -20.31 -1.56
N ALA A 184 13.80 -20.20 -2.36
CA ALA A 184 12.81 -21.24 -2.61
C ALA A 184 12.24 -21.12 -4.02
N SER A 185 11.72 -22.23 -4.55
CA SER A 185 10.94 -22.24 -5.79
C SER A 185 9.50 -21.84 -5.52
N VAL A 186 8.82 -21.29 -6.53
CA VAL A 186 7.39 -20.92 -6.46
C VAL A 186 6.56 -22.11 -6.03
N LYS A 187 6.84 -23.29 -6.61
CA LYS A 187 6.09 -24.52 -6.32
C LYS A 187 6.25 -24.97 -4.85
N LYS A 188 7.39 -24.67 -4.22
CA LYS A 188 7.65 -25.03 -2.81
C LYS A 188 7.08 -24.01 -1.83
N LEU A 189 7.05 -22.73 -2.21
CA LEU A 189 6.52 -21.64 -1.39
C LEU A 189 4.99 -21.50 -1.49
N TYR A 190 4.41 -21.86 -2.63
CA TYR A 190 2.97 -21.75 -2.90
C TYR A 190 2.07 -22.51 -1.91
N PRO A 191 2.40 -23.74 -1.46
CA PRO A 191 1.63 -24.42 -0.43
C PRO A 191 1.52 -23.63 0.88
N LEU A 192 2.60 -22.96 1.31
CA LEU A 192 2.59 -22.12 2.51
C LEU A 192 1.70 -20.88 2.31
N ALA A 193 1.79 -20.22 1.15
CA ALA A 193 0.93 -19.08 0.81
C ALA A 193 -0.56 -19.48 0.85
N ARG A 194 -0.91 -20.63 0.26
CA ARG A 194 -2.29 -21.15 0.31
C ARG A 194 -2.74 -21.53 1.72
N GLN A 195 -1.83 -22.02 2.57
CA GLN A 195 -2.13 -22.43 3.94
C GLN A 195 -2.48 -21.24 4.84
N ILE A 196 -1.87 -20.07 4.62
CA ILE A 196 -2.11 -18.86 5.41
C ILE A 196 -3.24 -17.98 4.84
N ALA A 197 -3.54 -18.08 3.55
CA ALA A 197 -4.59 -17.28 2.91
C ALA A 197 -5.97 -17.52 3.57
N GLY A 198 -6.58 -16.44 4.04
CA GLY A 198 -7.85 -16.45 4.76
C GLY A 198 -7.75 -16.73 6.26
N LYS A 199 -6.58 -16.93 6.86
CA LYS A 199 -6.44 -17.06 8.33
C LYS A 199 -6.34 -15.68 9.00
N PRO A 200 -6.75 -15.51 10.27
CA PRO A 200 -6.39 -14.29 10.99
C PRO A 200 -4.86 -14.25 11.09
N LEU A 201 -4.30 -13.06 11.21
CA LEU A 201 -2.85 -12.88 11.16
C LEU A 201 -2.14 -13.67 12.27
N THR A 202 -2.72 -13.70 13.47
CA THR A 202 -2.19 -14.43 14.63
C THR A 202 -2.17 -15.95 14.43
N GLU A 203 -3.27 -16.55 13.94
CA GLU A 203 -3.32 -17.98 13.61
C GLU A 203 -2.32 -18.31 12.49
N ALA A 204 -2.19 -17.45 11.49
CA ALA A 204 -1.21 -17.66 10.42
C ALA A 204 0.24 -17.66 10.94
N MET A 205 0.58 -16.76 11.87
CA MET A 205 1.89 -16.76 12.52
C MET A 205 2.14 -18.04 13.31
N VAL A 206 1.17 -18.48 14.11
CA VAL A 206 1.24 -19.76 14.85
C VAL A 206 1.46 -20.94 13.89
N GLN A 207 0.74 -20.96 12.77
CA GLN A 207 0.89 -22.01 11.76
C GLN A 207 2.27 -22.02 11.10
N MET A 208 2.88 -20.85 10.87
CA MET A 208 4.25 -20.77 10.35
C MET A 208 5.30 -21.15 11.40
N ARG A 209 5.07 -20.80 12.68
CA ARG A 209 5.95 -21.19 13.80
C ARG A 209 6.09 -22.71 13.92
N PHE A 210 4.98 -23.44 13.84
CA PHE A 210 4.99 -24.91 14.00
C PHE A 210 5.10 -25.67 12.67
N SER A 211 5.32 -24.97 11.55
CA SER A 211 5.49 -25.65 10.26
C SER A 211 6.89 -26.26 10.13
N LYS A 212 6.93 -27.51 9.68
CA LYS A 212 8.17 -28.26 9.43
C LYS A 212 8.98 -27.72 8.23
N LYS A 213 8.40 -26.84 7.40
CA LYS A 213 9.03 -26.38 6.16
C LYS A 213 10.07 -25.29 6.45
N LYS A 214 11.28 -25.43 5.89
CA LYS A 214 12.37 -24.43 6.05
C LYS A 214 11.92 -23.00 5.75
N ALA A 215 11.21 -22.80 4.64
CA ALA A 215 10.73 -21.49 4.20
C ALA A 215 9.67 -20.88 5.14
N ALA A 216 9.06 -21.64 6.05
CA ALA A 216 8.07 -21.11 6.99
C ALA A 216 8.68 -20.11 7.98
N ARG A 217 9.96 -20.25 8.32
CA ARG A 217 10.69 -19.29 9.17
C ARG A 217 10.79 -17.92 8.51
N ASP A 218 11.06 -17.88 7.21
CA ASP A 218 11.14 -16.63 6.44
C ASP A 218 9.75 -16.02 6.23
N VAL A 219 8.73 -16.86 6.01
CA VAL A 219 7.33 -16.40 5.92
C VAL A 219 6.86 -15.82 7.26
N LEU A 220 7.21 -16.45 8.39
CA LEU A 220 6.89 -15.93 9.73
C LEU A 220 7.48 -14.53 9.93
N ARG A 221 8.79 -14.37 9.65
CA ARG A 221 9.47 -13.07 9.73
C ARG A 221 8.79 -12.03 8.84
N HIS A 222 8.38 -12.43 7.63
CA HIS A 222 7.64 -11.54 6.73
C HIS A 222 6.28 -11.13 7.29
N LEU A 223 5.54 -12.05 7.93
CA LEU A 223 4.26 -11.73 8.57
C LEU A 223 4.41 -10.77 9.76
N GLU A 224 5.49 -10.88 10.53
CA GLU A 224 5.84 -9.93 11.60
C GLU A 224 6.09 -8.53 11.02
N ILE A 225 6.95 -8.43 9.99
CA ILE A 225 7.21 -7.15 9.31
C ILE A 225 5.92 -6.57 8.73
N ALA A 226 5.11 -7.37 8.06
CA ALA A 226 3.86 -6.93 7.45
C ALA A 226 2.84 -6.43 8.50
N ARG A 227 2.80 -7.07 9.68
CA ARG A 227 1.99 -6.61 10.82
C ARG A 227 2.44 -5.24 11.27
N ASP A 228 3.74 -5.09 11.53
CA ASP A 228 4.29 -3.88 12.11
C ASP A 228 4.17 -2.71 11.12
N GLU A 229 4.41 -2.95 9.82
CA GLU A 229 4.14 -1.99 8.75
C GLU A 229 2.66 -1.58 8.67
N ALA A 230 1.74 -2.54 8.77
CA ALA A 230 0.31 -2.24 8.68
C ALA A 230 -0.19 -1.44 9.89
N VAL A 231 0.28 -1.75 11.09
CA VAL A 231 -0.02 -0.99 12.30
C VAL A 231 0.52 0.44 12.16
N VAL A 232 1.80 0.60 11.80
CA VAL A 232 2.45 1.93 11.75
C VAL A 232 1.97 2.77 10.55
N ALA A 233 1.90 2.18 9.36
CA ALA A 233 1.61 2.93 8.13
C ALA A 233 0.12 3.08 7.84
N LYS A 234 -0.72 2.12 8.26
CA LYS A 234 -2.17 2.13 8.00
C LYS A 234 -3.01 2.34 9.26
N GLY A 235 -2.46 2.15 10.45
CA GLY A 235 -3.22 2.25 11.70
C GLY A 235 -4.19 1.08 11.89
N MET A 236 -3.86 -0.10 11.38
CA MET A 236 -4.68 -1.31 11.54
C MET A 236 -4.54 -1.91 12.94
N GLY A 237 -5.59 -2.57 13.43
CA GLY A 237 -5.53 -3.37 14.67
C GLY A 237 -5.38 -2.56 15.96
N LEU A 238 -5.61 -1.25 15.93
CA LEU A 238 -5.52 -0.36 17.10
C LEU A 238 -6.85 -0.23 17.87
N GLY A 239 -7.92 -0.88 17.41
CA GLY A 239 -9.27 -0.71 17.97
C GLY A 239 -9.49 -1.37 19.33
N ALA A 240 -8.61 -2.28 19.76
CA ALA A 240 -8.80 -3.05 20.99
C ALA A 240 -8.51 -2.28 22.30
N VAL A 241 -7.82 -1.13 22.23
CA VAL A 241 -7.30 -0.41 23.42
C VAL A 241 -8.22 0.75 23.84
N GLY A 242 -9.12 1.20 22.97
CA GLY A 242 -10.08 2.26 23.30
C GLY A 242 -11.29 1.67 24.01
N GLU A 243 -11.31 1.77 25.35
CA GLU A 243 -12.41 1.41 26.24
C GLU A 243 -13.16 0.13 25.81
N GLU A 244 -12.74 -1.04 26.32
CA GLU A 244 -13.60 -2.22 26.37
C GLU A 244 -14.83 -1.89 27.24
N LYS A 245 -15.81 -1.16 26.67
CA LYS A 245 -17.15 -1.12 27.22
C LYS A 245 -17.68 -2.54 27.12
N ALA A 246 -18.24 -3.05 28.22
CA ALA A 246 -18.80 -4.40 28.28
C ALA A 246 -19.76 -4.70 27.10
N GLU A 247 -20.38 -3.65 26.54
CA GLU A 247 -21.24 -3.64 25.36
C GLU A 247 -20.60 -4.18 24.06
N ASP A 248 -19.27 -4.13 23.89
CA ASP A 248 -18.62 -4.60 22.64
C ASP A 248 -18.27 -6.10 22.67
N LYS A 249 -18.13 -6.69 23.87
CA LYS A 249 -18.00 -8.16 24.04
C LYS A 249 -19.29 -8.88 23.68
N GLU A 250 -20.44 -8.20 23.82
CA GLU A 250 -21.75 -8.72 23.44
C GLU A 250 -21.95 -8.75 21.91
N LYS A 251 -21.19 -7.97 21.14
CA LYS A 251 -21.28 -7.90 19.66
C LYS A 251 -20.32 -8.85 18.96
N ALA A 252 -20.12 -10.06 19.49
CA ALA A 252 -19.34 -11.08 18.80
C ALA A 252 -20.08 -11.51 17.52
N VAL A 253 -19.63 -11.06 16.36
CA VAL A 253 -20.28 -11.36 15.07
C VAL A 253 -19.74 -12.67 14.52
N LEU A 254 -20.63 -13.57 14.12
CA LEU A 254 -20.28 -14.77 13.36
C LEU A 254 -20.02 -14.38 11.90
N VAL A 255 -18.73 -14.35 11.55
CA VAL A 255 -18.26 -14.00 10.21
C VAL A 255 -18.02 -15.27 9.39
N GLU A 256 -18.67 -15.37 8.24
CA GLU A 256 -18.44 -16.47 7.29
C GLU A 256 -17.34 -16.13 6.29
N ASP A 257 -16.34 -16.98 6.11
CA ASP A 257 -15.35 -16.86 5.03
C ASP A 257 -16.01 -17.09 3.65
N LYS A 258 -15.32 -16.71 2.57
CA LYS A 258 -15.73 -17.04 1.18
C LYS A 258 -15.90 -18.56 0.97
N LYS A 259 -15.16 -19.38 1.72
CA LYS A 259 -15.21 -20.85 1.67
C LYS A 259 -16.25 -21.47 2.62
N GLY A 260 -17.04 -20.66 3.32
CA GLY A 260 -18.08 -21.11 4.25
C GLY A 260 -17.60 -21.44 5.68
N LYS A 261 -16.30 -21.34 5.97
CA LYS A 261 -15.79 -21.48 7.36
C LYS A 261 -16.27 -20.29 8.19
N LYS A 262 -16.98 -20.56 9.29
CA LYS A 262 -17.45 -19.51 10.21
C LYS A 262 -16.44 -19.26 11.31
N ARG A 263 -16.32 -18.01 11.76
CA ARG A 263 -15.46 -17.60 12.87
C ARG A 263 -16.18 -16.57 13.71
N MET A 264 -15.94 -16.62 15.01
CA MET A 264 -16.39 -15.61 15.94
C MET A 264 -15.37 -14.47 15.92
N VAL A 265 -15.77 -13.31 15.41
CA VAL A 265 -14.96 -12.09 15.42
C VAL A 265 -15.43 -11.24 16.58
N LYS A 266 -14.52 -10.97 17.52
CA LYS A 266 -14.76 -10.05 18.64
C LYS A 266 -14.46 -8.61 18.22
N ASP A 267 -13.31 -8.41 17.56
CA ASP A 267 -12.85 -7.08 17.16
C ASP A 267 -12.92 -6.90 15.64
N LEU A 268 -13.66 -5.90 15.16
CA LEU A 268 -13.74 -5.57 13.73
C LEU A 268 -12.41 -5.07 13.15
N SER A 269 -11.54 -4.52 14.01
CA SER A 269 -10.22 -4.03 13.63
C SER A 269 -9.18 -5.15 13.53
N GLN A 270 -9.52 -6.38 13.95
CA GLN A 270 -8.62 -7.52 13.89
C GLN A 270 -8.14 -7.75 12.45
N MET A 271 -6.85 -7.99 12.31
CA MET A 271 -6.24 -8.18 11.00
C MET A 271 -6.31 -9.64 10.55
N TYR A 272 -6.61 -9.84 9.26
CA TYR A 272 -6.54 -11.13 8.61
C TYR A 272 -5.81 -11.06 7.28
N ILE A 273 -5.33 -12.21 6.83
CA ILE A 273 -4.69 -12.36 5.52
C ILE A 273 -5.80 -12.60 4.49
N ASP A 274 -6.07 -11.63 3.64
CA ASP A 274 -7.08 -11.76 2.57
C ASP A 274 -6.54 -12.58 1.41
N GLU A 275 -5.39 -12.17 0.89
CA GLU A 275 -4.73 -12.79 -0.24
C GLU A 275 -3.26 -13.02 0.08
N ALA A 276 -2.74 -14.15 -0.40
CA ALA A 276 -1.31 -14.46 -0.36
C ALA A 276 -0.92 -15.16 -1.66
N TRP A 277 0.10 -14.63 -2.33
CA TRP A 277 0.63 -15.21 -3.57
C TRP A 277 2.14 -15.13 -3.64
N VAL A 278 2.72 -15.89 -4.56
CA VAL A 278 4.18 -15.99 -4.73
C VAL A 278 4.60 -15.46 -6.08
N GLY A 279 5.58 -14.56 -6.08
CA GLY A 279 6.27 -14.04 -7.26
C GLY A 279 7.63 -14.72 -7.48
N ARG A 280 8.09 -14.70 -8.73
CA ARG A 280 9.42 -15.18 -9.13
C ARG A 280 10.46 -14.07 -8.94
N GLY A 281 11.62 -14.43 -8.41
CA GLY A 281 12.81 -13.60 -8.36
C GLY A 281 13.81 -13.94 -9.46
N LYS A 282 14.97 -13.28 -9.44
CA LYS A 282 16.10 -13.60 -10.32
C LYS A 282 16.59 -15.03 -10.05
N TYR A 283 16.84 -15.80 -11.09
CA TYR A 283 17.45 -17.12 -10.96
C TYR A 283 18.96 -17.01 -10.92
N GLU A 284 19.56 -17.74 -9.99
CA GLU A 284 20.97 -18.10 -10.07
C GLU A 284 21.11 -19.27 -11.06
N LYS A 285 22.22 -19.29 -11.79
CA LYS A 285 22.56 -20.37 -12.70
C LYS A 285 23.76 -21.10 -12.14
N ASP A 286 23.71 -22.42 -12.21
CA ASP A 286 24.80 -23.31 -11.88
C ASP A 286 24.95 -24.34 -13.01
N LEU A 287 26.08 -25.04 -13.08
CA LEU A 287 26.35 -26.01 -14.14
C LEU A 287 26.18 -27.44 -13.60
N ASP A 288 25.29 -28.22 -14.22
CA ASP A 288 25.02 -29.63 -13.92
C ASP A 288 25.78 -30.51 -14.92
N TYR A 289 26.93 -31.02 -14.51
CA TYR A 289 27.76 -31.91 -15.33
C TYR A 289 27.24 -33.34 -15.26
N ARG A 290 26.99 -33.95 -16.42
CA ARG A 290 26.51 -35.33 -16.56
C ARG A 290 27.49 -36.19 -17.35
N ALA A 291 27.24 -37.50 -17.35
CA ALA A 291 28.03 -38.45 -18.13
C ALA A 291 28.04 -38.11 -19.63
N ARG A 292 29.07 -38.59 -20.34
CA ARG A 292 29.26 -38.41 -21.79
C ARG A 292 29.41 -36.94 -22.23
N GLY A 293 30.02 -36.10 -21.41
CA GLY A 293 30.30 -34.69 -21.74
C GLY A 293 29.07 -33.78 -21.82
N ALA A 294 27.90 -34.24 -21.36
CA ALA A 294 26.69 -33.43 -21.35
C ALA A 294 26.70 -32.45 -20.17
N GLY A 295 26.55 -31.15 -20.45
CA GLY A 295 26.42 -30.10 -19.44
C GLY A 295 25.10 -29.34 -19.58
N TYR A 296 24.38 -29.17 -18.47
CA TYR A 296 23.12 -28.42 -18.43
C TYR A 296 23.19 -27.26 -17.44
N PHE A 297 22.36 -26.22 -17.64
CA PHE A 297 22.21 -25.18 -16.62
C PHE A 297 21.18 -25.57 -15.58
N LEU A 298 21.62 -25.66 -14.33
CA LEU A 298 20.75 -25.77 -13.16
C LEU A 298 20.29 -24.36 -12.74
N TYR A 299 18.99 -24.13 -12.76
CA TYR A 299 18.41 -22.86 -12.32
C TYR A 299 18.04 -22.92 -10.84
N LEU A 300 18.75 -22.16 -10.02
CA LEU A 300 18.53 -22.04 -8.59
C LEU A 300 17.54 -20.89 -8.30
N PRO A 301 16.30 -21.17 -7.88
CA PRO A 301 15.25 -20.17 -7.83
C PRO A 301 15.31 -19.32 -6.56
N PHE A 302 15.04 -18.02 -6.73
CA PHE A 302 14.58 -17.15 -5.66
C PHE A 302 13.12 -16.75 -5.90
N THR A 303 12.38 -16.53 -4.82
CA THR A 303 10.98 -16.13 -4.88
C THR A 303 10.64 -15.15 -3.79
N SER A 304 9.59 -14.35 -3.99
CA SER A 304 9.04 -13.47 -2.96
C SER A 304 7.58 -13.84 -2.71
N ILE A 305 7.15 -13.94 -1.46
CA ILE A 305 5.74 -13.97 -1.09
C ILE A 305 5.20 -12.53 -0.95
N SER A 306 3.99 -12.29 -1.42
CA SER A 306 3.24 -11.03 -1.23
C SER A 306 1.95 -11.35 -0.49
N VAL A 307 1.62 -10.53 0.49
CA VAL A 307 0.47 -10.72 1.37
C VAL A 307 -0.33 -9.43 1.43
N VAL A 308 -1.66 -9.55 1.33
CA VAL A 308 -2.60 -8.44 1.54
C VAL A 308 -3.30 -8.65 2.87
N LEU A 309 -3.05 -7.73 3.80
CA LEU A 309 -3.70 -7.66 5.10
C LEU A 309 -4.91 -6.73 5.00
N LYS A 310 -6.03 -7.15 5.60
CA LYS A 310 -7.26 -6.37 5.75
C LYS A 310 -7.81 -6.54 7.17
N GLU A 311 -8.76 -5.70 7.53
CA GLU A 311 -9.48 -5.78 8.81
C GLU A 311 -10.74 -6.66 8.67
N GLU A 312 -11.17 -7.32 9.74
CA GLU A 312 -12.38 -8.17 9.74
C GLU A 312 -13.66 -7.40 9.36
N ALA A 313 -13.68 -6.06 9.51
CA ALA A 313 -14.72 -5.20 8.95
C ALA A 313 -14.99 -5.46 7.45
N THR A 314 -13.96 -5.77 6.66
CA THR A 314 -14.12 -6.13 5.24
C THR A 314 -14.92 -7.42 5.08
N ARG A 315 -14.71 -8.42 5.94
CA ARG A 315 -15.44 -9.68 5.85
C ARG A 315 -16.91 -9.53 6.22
N LEU A 316 -17.20 -8.72 7.23
CA LEU A 316 -18.57 -8.40 7.62
C LEU A 316 -19.33 -7.77 6.45
N ARG A 317 -18.75 -6.76 5.79
CA ARG A 317 -19.34 -6.20 4.55
C ARG A 317 -19.53 -7.26 3.47
N LEU A 318 -18.55 -8.13 3.24
CA LEU A 318 -18.66 -9.20 2.23
C LEU A 318 -19.73 -10.24 2.59
N GLN A 319 -20.03 -10.44 3.87
CA GLN A 319 -21.11 -11.27 4.34
C GLN A 319 -22.46 -10.59 4.12
N GLU A 320 -22.64 -9.35 4.54
CA GLU A 320 -23.84 -8.56 4.26
C GLU A 320 -24.14 -8.52 2.76
N GLU A 321 -23.13 -8.29 1.91
CA GLU A 321 -23.31 -8.31 0.46
C GLU A 321 -23.75 -9.69 -0.06
N ARG A 322 -23.28 -10.79 0.55
CA ARG A 322 -23.71 -12.15 0.19
C ARG A 322 -25.13 -12.43 0.67
N GLU A 323 -25.49 -11.97 1.85
CA GLU A 323 -26.83 -12.11 2.42
C GLU A 323 -27.84 -11.29 1.62
N LEU A 324 -27.55 -10.03 1.30
CA LEU A 324 -28.34 -9.21 0.39
C LEU A 324 -28.46 -9.86 -0.99
N LYS A 325 -27.38 -10.46 -1.51
CA LYS A 325 -27.43 -11.20 -2.78
C LYS A 325 -28.30 -12.46 -2.68
N ARG A 326 -28.30 -13.14 -1.53
CA ARG A 326 -29.13 -14.31 -1.24
C ARG A 326 -30.61 -13.92 -1.12
N GLN A 327 -30.92 -12.84 -0.41
CA GLN A 327 -32.27 -12.26 -0.29
C GLN A 327 -32.80 -11.79 -1.65
N LYS A 328 -31.95 -11.19 -2.49
CA LYS A 328 -32.31 -10.79 -3.87
C LYS A 328 -32.49 -11.97 -4.83
N LYS A 329 -31.98 -13.15 -4.50
CA LYS A 329 -32.12 -14.33 -5.36
C LYS A 329 -33.56 -14.80 -5.27
N LYS A 330 -34.24 -14.88 -6.42
CA LYS A 330 -35.59 -15.44 -6.51
C LYS A 330 -35.62 -16.85 -5.93
N VAL A 331 -36.69 -17.16 -5.21
CA VAL A 331 -36.96 -18.52 -4.69
C VAL A 331 -37.13 -19.47 -5.87
N TRP A 332 -36.72 -20.73 -5.70
CA TRP A 332 -36.97 -21.76 -6.70
C TRP A 332 -38.47 -22.04 -6.77
N VAL A 333 -39.03 -21.98 -7.98
CA VAL A 333 -40.44 -22.27 -8.27
C VAL A 333 -40.48 -23.56 -9.09
N PRO A 334 -41.37 -24.53 -8.78
CA PRO A 334 -41.46 -25.79 -9.53
C PRO A 334 -41.69 -25.58 -11.04
N LEU A 335 -42.59 -24.69 -11.41
CA LEU A 335 -42.87 -24.29 -12.80
C LEU A 335 -42.50 -22.81 -12.98
N PRO A 336 -41.28 -22.50 -13.48
CA PRO A 336 -40.86 -21.11 -13.68
C PRO A 336 -41.32 -20.56 -15.04
N ASP A 337 -41.79 -19.31 -15.04
CA ASP A 337 -42.10 -18.56 -16.26
C ASP A 337 -40.80 -18.19 -17.01
N ARG A 338 -40.39 -19.06 -17.93
CA ARG A 338 -39.25 -18.81 -18.81
C ARG A 338 -39.72 -17.99 -20.01
N PRO A 339 -39.03 -16.91 -20.39
CA PRO A 339 -39.41 -16.14 -21.56
C PRO A 339 -39.27 -17.01 -22.82
N VAL A 340 -40.26 -16.92 -23.72
CA VAL A 340 -40.15 -17.51 -25.06
C VAL A 340 -39.05 -16.75 -25.80
N THR A 341 -37.91 -17.38 -26.02
CA THR A 341 -36.70 -16.72 -26.57
C THR A 341 -36.75 -16.52 -28.08
N ALA A 342 -37.71 -17.14 -28.77
CA ALA A 342 -37.83 -17.08 -30.22
C ALA A 342 -39.03 -16.20 -30.62
N GLN A 343 -38.78 -15.23 -31.49
CA GLN A 343 -39.83 -14.37 -32.06
C GLN A 343 -40.25 -14.92 -33.42
N ARG A 344 -41.56 -14.99 -33.67
CA ARG A 344 -42.16 -15.22 -34.99
C ARG A 344 -43.04 -14.02 -35.36
N GLN A 345 -43.19 -13.76 -36.65
CA GLN A 345 -43.97 -12.62 -37.16
C GLN A 345 -45.49 -12.90 -37.22
N TYR A 346 -45.93 -14.02 -36.64
CA TYR A 346 -47.33 -14.43 -36.58
C TYR A 346 -47.60 -15.12 -35.24
N PRO A 347 -48.83 -15.02 -34.69
CA PRO A 347 -49.22 -15.75 -33.49
C PRO A 347 -49.23 -17.26 -33.76
N LEU A 348 -48.80 -18.04 -32.77
CA LEU A 348 -48.81 -19.51 -32.84
C LEU A 348 -49.99 -20.14 -32.11
N TRP A 349 -50.45 -19.45 -31.07
CA TRP A 349 -51.59 -19.77 -30.23
C TRP A 349 -52.15 -18.47 -29.66
#